data_AF-A0A7Y0CUM3-F1
#
_entry.id   AF-A0A7Y0CUM3-F1
#
_cell.length_a   1.000
_cell.length_b   1.000
_cell.length_c   1.000
_cell.angle_alpha   90.00
_cell.angle_beta   90.00
_cell.angle_gamma   90.00
#
_symmetry.space_group_name_H-M   'P 1'
#
loop_
_entity.id
_entity.type
_entity.pdbx_description
1 polymer ?
#
loop_
_entity_poly.entity_id
_entity_poly.type
_entity_poly.pdbx_seq_one_letter_code
_entity_poly.pdbx_strand_id
1 'polypeptide(L)' 'MNRHLLSMNDLDRQDILAILGTAESMHDVQRREVKKLPTLRGRTVVNMF' A
#
# COMPACT_ATOMS: atom_id res chain seq x y z
N MET A 1 -0.90 1.68 -13.32
CA MET A 1 -0.24 1.11 -12.13
C MET A 1 0.78 0.06 -12.52
N ASN A 2 2.05 0.38 -12.35
CA ASN A 2 3.15 -0.53 -12.64
C ASN A 2 3.11 -1.76 -11.72
N ARG A 3 3.44 -2.94 -12.27
CA ARG A 3 3.51 -4.20 -11.51
C ARG A 3 4.63 -4.17 -10.45
N HIS A 4 5.67 -3.39 -10.70
CA HIS A 4 6.83 -3.24 -9.83
C HIS A 4 7.01 -1.77 -9.46
N LEU A 5 7.40 -1.52 -8.19
CA LEU A 5 7.76 -0.20 -7.69
C LEU A 5 9.29 -0.16 -7.53
N LEU A 6 10.00 0.17 -8.61
CA LEU A 6 11.47 0.16 -8.65
C LEU A 6 12.07 1.58 -8.57
N SER A 7 11.38 2.56 -9.15
CA SER A 7 11.79 3.97 -9.13
C SER A 7 10.57 4.88 -8.99
N MET A 8 10.75 6.04 -8.35
CA MET A 8 9.73 7.09 -8.30
C MET A 8 9.52 7.76 -9.67
N ASN A 9 10.53 7.71 -10.54
CA ASN A 9 10.43 8.26 -11.90
C ASN A 9 9.41 7.51 -12.77
N ASP A 10 9.04 6.29 -12.38
CA ASP A 10 8.05 5.47 -13.09
C ASP A 10 6.61 5.84 -12.72
N LEU A 11 6.40 6.77 -11.77
CA LEU A 11 5.09 7.14 -11.26
C LEU A 11 4.62 8.46 -11.87
N ASP A 12 3.41 8.46 -12.41
CA ASP A 12 2.73 9.69 -12.73
C ASP A 12 2.06 10.30 -11.48
N ARG A 13 1.52 11.52 -11.62
CA ARG A 13 0.85 12.21 -10.51
C ARG A 13 -0.33 11.41 -9.94
N GLN A 14 -1.06 10.68 -10.77
CA GLN A 14 -2.23 9.92 -10.31
C GLN A 14 -1.81 8.69 -9.52
N ASP A 15 -0.77 7.98 -9.96
CA ASP A 15 -0.19 6.86 -9.24
C ASP A 15 0.30 7.31 -7.85
N ILE A 16 0.99 8.46 -7.76
CA ILE A 16 1.45 9.03 -6.49
C ILE A 16 0.26 9.31 -5.55
N LEU A 17 -0.78 9.99 -6.06
CA LEU A 17 -1.95 10.31 -5.26
C LEU A 17 -2.70 9.06 -4.80
N ALA A 18 -2.76 8.01 -5.62
CA ALA A 18 -3.36 6.74 -5.25
C ALA A 18 -2.60 6.04 -4.12
N ILE A 19 -1.26 6.03 -4.17
CA ILE A 19 -0.41 5.49 -3.09
C ILE A 19 -0.63 6.26 -1.80
N LEU A 20 -0.60 7.60 -1.85
CA LEU A 20 -0.79 8.46 -0.67
C LEU A 20 -2.19 8.32 -0.06
N GLY A 21 -3.24 8.28 -0.88
CA GLY A 21 -4.60 8.06 -0.39
C GLY A 21 -4.77 6.66 0.24
N THR A 22 -4.11 5.64 -0.31
CA THR A 22 -4.09 4.31 0.31
C THR A 22 -3.37 4.36 1.66
N ALA A 23 -2.23 5.04 1.76
CA ALA A 23 -1.50 5.19 3.01
C ALA A 23 -2.34 5.88 4.10
N GLU A 24 -3.06 6.94 3.76
CA GLU A 24 -3.99 7.64 4.67
C GLU A 24 -5.09 6.70 5.18
N SER A 25 -5.72 5.94 4.28
CA SER A 25 -6.77 4.98 4.68
C SER A 25 -6.25 3.86 5.60
N MET A 26 -5.01 3.41 5.38
CA MET A 26 -4.37 2.39 6.20
C MET A 26 -3.97 2.94 7.57
N HIS A 27 -3.54 4.21 7.63
CA HIS A 27 -3.27 4.91 8.89
C HIS A 27 -4.53 4.99 9.76
N ASP A 28 -5.67 5.35 9.16
CA ASP A 28 -6.95 5.40 9.89
C ASP A 28 -7.41 4.04 10.39
N VAL A 29 -7.12 2.95 9.67
CA VAL A 29 -7.43 1.60 10.13
C VAL A 29 -6.67 1.26 11.41
N GLN A 30 -5.46 1.78 11.61
CA GLN A 30 -4.70 1.55 12.85
C GLN A 30 -5.39 2.13 14.09
N ARG A 31 -6.28 3.11 13.90
CA ARG A 31 -7.05 3.77 14.98
C ARG A 31 -8.38 3.09 15.30
N ARG A 32 -8.83 2.13 14.48
CA ARG A 32 -10.11 1.44 14.69
C ARG A 32 -9.98 0.36 15.76
N GLU A 33 -11.00 0.20 16.60
CA GLU A 33 -11.08 -0.87 17.62
C GLU A 33 -10.98 -2.27 17.01
N VAL A 34 -11.51 -2.45 15.80
CA VAL A 34 -11.43 -3.71 15.05
C VAL A 34 -10.62 -3.50 13.77
N LYS A 35 -9.37 -3.95 13.81
CA LYS A 35 -8.38 -3.86 12.71
C LYS A 35 -8.51 -5.01 11.69
N LYS A 36 -9.72 -5.36 11.26
CA LYS A 36 -9.92 -6.45 10.28
C LYS A 36 -9.85 -5.91 8.85
N LEU A 37 -8.69 -6.04 8.20
CA LEU A 37 -8.54 -5.92 6.75
C LEU A 37 -7.96 -7.22 6.18
N PRO A 38 -8.67 -7.93 5.27
CA PRO A 38 -8.18 -9.19 4.70
C PRO A 38 -7.16 -9.00 3.57
N THR A 39 -6.50 -7.84 3.45
CA THR A 39 -5.76 -7.41 2.25
C THR A 39 -4.58 -8.31 1.86
N LEU A 40 -3.92 -8.96 2.81
CA LEU A 40 -2.79 -9.87 2.56
C LEU A 40 -3.04 -11.31 3.05
N ARG A 41 -4.28 -11.67 3.39
CA ARG A 41 -4.58 -13.02 3.90
C ARG A 41 -4.21 -14.07 2.85
N GLY A 42 -3.40 -15.05 3.24
CA GLY A 42 -2.92 -16.11 2.34
C GLY A 42 -1.81 -15.67 1.38
N ARG A 43 -1.22 -14.48 1.56
CA ARG A 43 -0.04 -14.01 0.82
C ARG A 43 1.19 -14.00 1.72
N THR A 44 2.32 -14.44 1.17
CA THR A 44 3.64 -14.36 1.81
C THR A 44 4.42 -13.20 1.19
N VAL A 45 4.93 -12.30 2.03
CA VAL A 45 5.85 -11.22 1.61
C VAL A 45 7.25 -11.62 2.02
N VAL A 46 8.19 -11.63 1.07
CA VAL A 46 9.60 -11.96 1.32
C VAL A 46 10.40 -10.67 1.34
N ASN A 47 11.06 -10.38 2.46
CA ASN A 47 12.03 -9.30 2.55
C ASN A 47 13.43 -9.90 2.35
N MET A 48 14.09 -9.53 1.24
CA MET A 48 15.47 -9.93 0.94
C MET A 48 16.37 -8.72 1.19
N PHE A 49 17.23 -8.82 2.20
CA PHE A 49 18.21 -7.80 2.60
C PHE A 49 19.62 -8.26 2.26
#